data_AF-A0A3L7E0V2-F1
#
_entry.id   AF-A0A3L7E0V2-F1
#
_cell.length_a   1.000
_cell.length_b   1.000
_cell.length_c   1.000
_cell.angle_alpha   90.00
_cell.angle_beta   90.00
_cell.angle_gamma   90.00
#
_symmetry.space_group_name_H-M   'P 1'
#
loop_
_entity.id
_entity.type
_entity.pdbx_description
1 polymer ?
#
loop_
_entity_poly.entity_id
_entity_poly.type
_entity_poly.pdbx_seq_one_letter_code
_entity_poly.pdbx_strand_id
1 'polypeptide(L)'
;MSDAIIYLDPDSELNLQAQIRQKMVAAITLGNFPRGERLPSSRKLAEQLGVARNTVVLAYQQLADEGYLVSRERSGLYVNEDIRSGQVAAAQFQQRRRQASDRWRQRFRNSATPSHDFSCPPNWQQYPYPFIEGQFDHSLYPVKEWREASRLALGVKEINTWAGETGDIDDPMLIEQIRSRILPRRGIQARPEEILVTVGTQQALYLATELLVDSSVAVAVEEPGYPGMRRLLAQRGAPVVYQPVDEEGLVVDDRLDDCPLIYVTPSHQTPTAVTMSSERRKALLARASATDALIIEDDFEFESNYLGSPHPALRSMDGEDRVIYMSCLSKVLSPGLRLGFMVAAPEVIAEARKLRRLMVRHPPLNNQRTAAFFLSLGHYDSFLMHLHRIFEQRWIALRRALNYYMLFYVEMAPAQGGTSLWVKGPEDLDVKYVAGEAARRGILIEPVDHYYATANAPRNCFRMGVTSIPHDAIRDGVLALRDLFHDLTENKTETFDSARGEHLTGAALREALAGQVMVSIIAYGDPCTIEICDDGSLVGKAGYAAEDRDQGQWWIEEDRWHRQWGRWAWGETGIYDVRREGNILKLFDEDGWLIDRYIPQRDSEPDPQIASGLTTA
;
A
#
# COMPACT_ATOMS: atom_id res chain seq x y z
N MET A 1 5.72 -15.24 52.05
CA MET A 1 6.65 -14.94 50.95
C MET A 1 5.88 -15.21 49.69
N SER A 2 5.51 -14.17 48.97
CA SER A 2 4.65 -14.23 47.79
C SER A 2 5.44 -14.90 46.66
N ASP A 3 5.08 -16.12 46.26
CA ASP A 3 5.58 -16.74 45.03
C ASP A 3 4.95 -16.01 43.83
N ALA A 4 5.43 -14.80 43.55
CA ALA A 4 5.07 -14.08 42.34
C ALA A 4 5.71 -14.81 41.16
N ILE A 5 4.90 -15.58 40.44
CA ILE A 5 5.32 -16.34 39.26
C ILE A 5 5.71 -15.35 38.16
N ILE A 6 7.01 -15.09 38.04
CA ILE A 6 7.57 -14.37 36.90
C ILE A 6 7.70 -15.39 35.77
N TYR A 7 6.86 -15.25 34.74
CA TYR A 7 6.96 -16.03 33.52
C TYR A 7 7.90 -15.34 32.53
N LEU A 8 8.88 -16.08 32.03
CA LEU A 8 9.76 -15.67 30.94
C LEU A 8 9.25 -16.30 29.65
N ASP A 9 9.12 -15.47 28.62
CA ASP A 9 8.63 -15.88 27.31
C ASP A 9 9.83 -16.27 26.43
N PRO A 10 9.97 -17.55 26.05
CA PRO A 10 11.05 -18.00 25.17
C PRO A 10 11.01 -17.38 23.77
N ASP A 11 9.81 -17.00 23.31
CA ASP A 11 9.57 -16.48 21.96
C ASP A 11 9.65 -14.94 21.90
N SER A 12 9.93 -14.29 23.03
CA SER A 12 10.07 -12.83 23.10
C SER A 12 11.41 -12.35 22.51
N GLU A 13 11.35 -11.28 21.70
CA GLU A 13 12.54 -10.60 21.15
C GLU A 13 13.45 -9.95 22.22
N LEU A 14 12.95 -9.71 23.43
CA LEU A 14 13.74 -9.18 24.54
C LEU A 14 14.66 -10.28 25.12
N ASN A 15 15.92 -9.91 25.38
CA ASN A 15 16.81 -10.79 26.12
C ASN A 15 16.28 -11.06 27.56
N LEU A 16 16.69 -12.18 28.13
CA LEU A 16 16.21 -12.64 29.44
C LEU A 16 16.42 -11.60 30.56
N GLN A 17 17.50 -10.81 30.51
CA GLN A 17 17.75 -9.74 31.47
C GLN A 17 16.67 -8.65 31.39
N ALA A 18 16.32 -8.20 30.18
CA ALA A 18 15.29 -7.20 29.95
C ALA A 18 13.90 -7.72 30.33
N GLN A 19 13.59 -8.98 30.04
CA GLN A 19 12.33 -9.61 30.47
C GLN A 19 12.22 -9.64 31.99
N ILE A 20 13.25 -10.12 32.70
CA ILE A 20 13.27 -10.14 34.17
C ILE A 20 13.08 -8.73 34.72
N ARG A 21 13.81 -7.74 34.19
CA ARG A 21 13.67 -6.34 34.62
C ARG A 21 12.25 -5.83 34.42
N GLN A 22 11.68 -6.01 33.23
CA GLN A 22 10.32 -5.55 32.91
C GLN A 22 9.26 -6.15 33.83
N LYS A 23 9.32 -7.46 34.08
CA LYS A 23 8.38 -8.17 34.96
C LYS A 23 8.54 -7.74 36.41
N MET A 24 9.77 -7.53 36.88
CA MET A 24 10.04 -7.03 38.24
C MET A 24 9.52 -5.60 38.44
N VAL A 25 9.75 -4.70 37.49
CA VAL A 25 9.20 -3.32 37.53
C VAL A 25 7.68 -3.35 37.57
N ALA A 26 7.03 -4.17 36.73
CA ALA A 26 5.58 -4.30 36.71
C ALA A 26 5.05 -4.85 38.05
N ALA A 27 5.67 -5.90 38.61
CA ALA A 27 5.27 -6.50 39.87
C ALA A 27 5.45 -5.55 41.06
N ILE A 28 6.53 -4.76 41.10
CA ILE A 28 6.75 -3.73 42.12
C ILE A 28 5.69 -2.62 41.98
N THR A 29 5.41 -2.17 40.76
CA THR A 29 4.49 -1.05 40.50
C THR A 29 3.03 -1.40 40.79
N LEU A 30 2.61 -2.63 40.47
CA LEU A 30 1.27 -3.17 40.77
C LEU A 30 1.10 -3.53 42.26
N GLY A 31 2.20 -3.52 43.02
CA GLY A 31 2.22 -3.87 44.44
C GLY A 31 2.17 -5.38 44.72
N ASN A 32 2.51 -6.21 43.73
CA ASN A 32 2.72 -7.65 43.90
C ASN A 32 3.98 -7.94 44.73
N PHE A 33 4.98 -7.06 44.64
CA PHE A 33 6.08 -6.98 45.62
C PHE A 33 5.88 -5.72 46.48
N PRO A 34 5.27 -5.85 47.67
CA PRO A 34 5.16 -4.77 48.64
C PRO A 34 6.45 -3.98 48.86
N ARG A 35 6.28 -2.69 49.13
CA ARG A 35 7.36 -1.80 49.56
C ARG A 35 8.07 -2.36 50.78
N GLY A 36 9.40 -2.26 50.80
CA GLY A 36 10.23 -2.80 51.87
C GLY A 36 10.25 -4.32 51.94
N GLU A 37 9.58 -5.04 51.02
CA GLU A 37 9.67 -6.51 50.97
C GLU A 37 11.05 -6.93 50.46
N ARG A 38 11.59 -7.97 51.10
CA ARG A 38 12.83 -8.61 50.69
C ARG A 38 12.60 -9.47 49.46
N LEU A 39 13.37 -9.22 48.41
CA LEU A 39 13.33 -10.05 47.21
C LEU A 39 14.12 -11.36 47.36
N PRO A 40 13.79 -12.39 46.56
CA PRO A 40 14.60 -13.60 46.46
C PRO A 40 16.05 -13.28 46.11
N SER A 41 16.99 -14.06 46.65
CA SER A 41 18.42 -13.92 46.29
C SER A 41 18.61 -14.20 44.79
N SER A 42 19.70 -13.67 44.21
CA SER A 42 19.99 -13.91 42.78
C SER A 42 20.14 -15.38 42.42
N ARG A 43 20.56 -16.23 43.37
CA ARG A 43 20.59 -17.69 43.20
C ARG A 43 19.20 -18.29 43.21
N LYS A 44 18.36 -17.92 44.18
CA LYS A 44 17.01 -18.44 44.32
C LYS A 44 16.13 -18.06 43.13
N LEU A 45 16.20 -16.81 42.68
CA LEU A 45 15.43 -16.38 41.51
C LEU A 45 15.94 -17.03 40.22
N ALA A 46 17.25 -17.22 40.07
CA ALA A 46 17.81 -17.92 38.92
C ALA A 46 17.34 -19.38 38.83
N GLU A 47 17.28 -20.07 39.97
CA GLU A 47 16.74 -21.44 40.08
C GLU A 47 15.25 -21.49 39.77
N GLN A 48 14.45 -20.56 40.32
CA GLN A 48 13.01 -20.47 40.06
C GLN A 48 12.68 -20.22 38.58
N LEU A 49 13.51 -19.45 37.89
CA LEU A 49 13.31 -19.07 36.48
C LEU A 49 14.02 -20.00 35.49
N GLY A 50 14.84 -20.95 35.96
CA GLY A 50 15.65 -21.81 35.10
C GLY A 50 16.69 -21.06 34.25
N VAL A 51 17.24 -19.94 34.74
CA VAL A 51 18.20 -19.09 34.01
C VAL A 51 19.57 -19.03 34.67
N ALA A 52 20.60 -18.60 33.93
CA ALA A 52 21.92 -18.37 34.48
C ALA A 52 21.90 -17.26 35.55
N ARG A 53 22.59 -17.49 36.68
CA ARG A 53 22.68 -16.55 37.81
C ARG A 53 23.09 -15.13 37.40
N ASN A 54 24.03 -15.00 36.47
CA ASN A 54 24.54 -13.71 36.02
C ASN A 54 23.44 -12.84 35.38
N THR A 55 22.48 -13.44 34.69
CA THR A 55 21.33 -12.73 34.09
C THR A 55 20.49 -12.02 35.15
N VAL A 56 20.22 -12.71 36.27
CA VAL A 56 19.49 -12.15 37.40
C VAL A 56 20.30 -11.06 38.12
N VAL A 57 21.61 -11.28 38.29
CA VAL A 57 22.51 -10.28 38.91
C VAL A 57 22.50 -8.97 38.12
N LEU A 58 22.62 -9.04 36.80
CA LEU A 58 22.61 -7.85 35.94
C LEU A 58 21.26 -7.12 35.95
N ALA A 59 20.14 -7.86 35.99
CA ALA A 59 18.81 -7.28 36.11
C ALA A 59 18.62 -6.57 37.47
N TYR A 60 19.05 -7.20 38.57
CA TYR A 60 19.00 -6.60 39.90
C TYR A 60 19.90 -5.39 40.05
N GLN A 61 21.09 -5.40 39.43
CA GLN A 61 21.99 -4.25 39.46
C GLN A 61 21.34 -3.04 38.80
N GLN A 62 20.76 -3.21 37.61
CA GLN A 62 20.04 -2.12 36.93
C GLN A 62 18.85 -1.61 37.74
N LEU A 63 18.06 -2.52 38.34
CA LEU A 63 16.93 -2.11 39.19
C LEU A 63 17.39 -1.34 40.44
N ALA A 64 18.57 -1.66 40.99
CA ALA A 64 19.15 -0.90 42.08
C ALA A 64 19.68 0.47 41.61
N ASP A 65 20.35 0.51 40.47
CA ASP A 65 20.88 1.75 39.86
C ASP A 65 19.75 2.74 39.49
N GLU A 66 18.60 2.21 39.05
CA GLU A 66 17.38 2.98 38.73
C GLU A 66 16.52 3.29 39.97
N GLY A 67 16.90 2.81 41.15
CA GLY A 67 16.23 3.11 42.42
C GLY A 67 14.97 2.28 42.71
N TYR A 68 14.68 1.23 41.92
CA TYR A 68 13.61 0.27 42.23
C TYR A 68 13.93 -0.61 43.45
N LEU A 69 15.23 -0.90 43.66
CA LEU A 69 15.71 -1.75 44.74
C LEU A 69 16.73 -1.02 45.61
N VAL A 70 16.76 -1.37 46.89
CA VAL A 70 17.78 -0.93 47.83
C VAL A 70 18.55 -2.15 48.34
N SER A 71 19.87 -2.12 48.19
CA SER A 71 20.75 -3.13 48.78
C SER A 71 21.02 -2.77 50.24
N ARG A 72 20.72 -3.70 51.17
CA ARG A 72 21.05 -3.58 52.60
C ARG A 72 22.20 -4.54 52.92
N GLU A 73 23.28 -4.01 53.50
CA GLU A 73 24.51 -4.77 53.77
C GLU A 73 24.21 -6.04 54.59
N ARG A 74 24.72 -7.20 54.12
CA ARG A 74 24.52 -8.53 54.73
C ARG A 74 23.06 -8.99 54.89
N SER A 75 22.10 -8.24 54.33
CA SER A 75 20.68 -8.47 54.55
C SER A 75 19.94 -8.79 53.24
N GLY A 76 20.37 -8.27 52.10
CA GLY A 76 19.83 -8.60 50.77
C GLY A 76 19.25 -7.40 50.02
N LEU A 77 18.47 -7.66 48.98
CA LEU A 77 17.79 -6.65 48.16
C LEU A 77 16.34 -6.48 48.61
N TYR A 78 15.91 -5.23 48.75
CA TYR A 78 14.58 -4.84 49.20
C TYR A 78 13.93 -3.92 48.17
N VAL A 79 12.62 -4.01 48.01
CA VAL A 79 11.87 -3.04 47.20
C VAL A 79 11.95 -1.68 47.87
N ASN A 80 12.32 -0.65 47.12
CA ASN A 80 12.46 0.70 47.66
C ASN A 80 11.11 1.21 48.22
N GLU A 81 11.14 1.69 49.46
CA GLU A 81 9.96 2.17 50.20
C GLU A 81 9.39 3.48 49.62
N ASP A 82 10.22 4.24 48.91
CA ASP A 82 9.87 5.54 48.32
C ASP A 82 9.15 5.44 46.96
N ILE A 83 9.04 4.23 46.38
CA ILE A 83 8.38 4.03 45.08
C ILE A 83 6.88 4.24 45.21
N ARG A 84 6.32 5.23 44.50
CA ARG A 84 4.86 5.45 44.40
C ARG A 84 4.15 4.24 43.77
N SER A 85 3.47 3.41 44.56
CA SER A 85 2.63 2.30 44.08
C SER A 85 1.20 2.80 43.89
N GLY A 86 0.71 2.76 42.65
CA GLY A 86 -0.66 3.15 42.32
C GLY A 86 -1.56 1.92 42.36
N GLN A 87 -2.19 1.62 43.49
CA GLN A 87 -3.23 0.59 43.56
C GLN A 87 -4.62 1.22 43.42
N VAL A 88 -5.29 0.94 42.29
CA VAL A 88 -6.73 1.21 42.12
C VAL A 88 -7.44 -0.13 41.89
N ALA A 89 -8.42 -0.44 42.74
CA ALA A 89 -9.13 -1.72 42.77
C ALA A 89 -9.87 -2.02 41.45
N ALA A 90 -9.42 -3.04 40.70
CA ALA A 90 -9.87 -3.31 39.33
C ALA A 90 -11.29 -3.91 39.19
N ALA A 91 -11.83 -4.57 40.22
CA ALA A 91 -13.06 -5.36 40.08
C ALA A 91 -14.36 -4.53 39.95
N GLN A 92 -14.43 -3.33 40.54
CA GLN A 92 -15.61 -2.46 40.44
C GLN A 92 -15.65 -1.63 39.13
N PHE A 93 -14.61 -1.69 38.30
CA PHE A 93 -14.46 -0.84 37.12
C PHE A 93 -15.26 -1.31 35.90
N GLN A 94 -15.40 -2.62 35.68
CA GLN A 94 -15.95 -3.15 34.41
C GLN A 94 -17.44 -2.83 34.21
N GLN A 95 -18.26 -2.90 35.27
CA GLN A 95 -19.70 -2.65 35.17
C GLN A 95 -20.02 -1.15 35.05
N ARG A 96 -19.27 -0.27 35.74
CA ARG A 96 -19.35 1.19 35.59
C ARG A 96 -18.92 1.67 34.19
N ARG A 97 -17.97 0.98 33.55
CA ARG A 97 -17.45 1.33 32.22
C ARG A 97 -18.48 1.19 31.10
N ARG A 98 -19.32 0.15 31.13
CA ARG A 98 -20.38 -0.07 30.12
C ARG A 98 -21.41 1.07 30.12
N GLN A 99 -21.92 1.45 31.30
CA GLN A 99 -22.87 2.57 31.44
C GLN A 99 -22.26 3.95 31.12
N ALA A 100 -20.95 4.12 31.31
CA ALA A 100 -20.26 5.36 30.96
C ALA A 100 -20.09 5.51 29.44
N SER A 101 -19.92 4.41 28.69
CA SER A 101 -19.71 4.41 27.23
C SER A 101 -20.87 5.05 26.48
N ASP A 102 -22.12 4.72 26.84
CA ASP A 102 -23.31 5.24 26.16
C ASP A 102 -23.53 6.74 26.40
N ARG A 103 -23.12 7.24 27.58
CA ARG A 103 -23.15 8.67 27.90
C ARG A 103 -22.14 9.48 27.08
N TRP A 104 -21.00 8.90 26.72
CA TRP A 104 -19.99 9.58 25.90
C TRP A 104 -20.42 9.70 24.44
N ARG A 105 -21.11 8.69 23.89
CA ARG A 105 -21.67 8.75 22.53
C ARG A 105 -22.58 9.96 22.32
N GLN A 106 -23.36 10.32 23.34
CA GLN A 106 -24.26 11.48 23.30
C GLN A 106 -23.55 12.83 23.47
N ARG A 107 -22.28 12.84 23.89
CA ARG A 107 -21.50 14.07 24.14
C ARG A 107 -20.63 14.49 22.95
N PHE A 108 -20.31 13.57 22.06
CA PHE A 108 -19.54 13.90 20.85
C PHE A 108 -20.41 14.75 19.93
N ARG A 109 -20.06 16.04 19.81
CA ARG A 109 -20.76 16.99 18.93
C ARG A 109 -20.42 16.76 17.47
N ASN A 110 -19.17 16.40 17.21
CA ASN A 110 -18.62 16.12 15.89
C ASN A 110 -17.96 14.74 15.93
N SER A 111 -18.76 13.69 16.08
CA SER A 111 -18.22 12.34 15.89
C SER A 111 -17.84 12.23 14.42
N ALA A 112 -16.56 12.00 14.12
CA ALA A 112 -16.19 11.52 12.80
C ALA A 112 -17.01 10.25 12.53
N THR A 113 -17.90 10.29 11.56
CA THR A 113 -18.72 9.14 11.20
C THR A 113 -17.75 8.02 10.82
N PRO A 114 -17.74 6.86 11.50
CA PRO A 114 -17.02 5.70 11.00
C PRO A 114 -17.70 5.35 9.68
N SER A 115 -16.99 5.58 8.58
CA SER A 115 -17.46 5.25 7.25
C SER A 115 -17.46 3.74 7.07
N HIS A 116 -18.23 3.27 6.09
CA HIS A 116 -18.10 1.94 5.49
C HIS A 116 -16.78 1.81 4.70
N ASP A 117 -15.66 2.26 5.25
CA ASP A 117 -14.36 2.10 4.61
C ASP A 117 -13.94 0.64 4.69
N PHE A 118 -13.31 0.19 3.61
CA PHE A 118 -12.43 -0.96 3.71
C PHE A 118 -11.35 -0.65 4.75
N SER A 119 -11.36 -1.42 5.85
CA SER A 119 -10.27 -1.44 6.80
C SER A 119 -9.54 -2.75 6.63
N CYS A 120 -8.28 -2.67 6.23
CA CYS A 120 -7.37 -3.80 6.29
C CYS A 120 -7.48 -4.51 7.66
N PRO A 121 -7.67 -5.84 7.70
CA PRO A 121 -7.78 -6.58 8.96
C PRO A 121 -6.56 -6.35 9.85
N PRO A 122 -6.70 -6.17 11.18
CA PRO A 122 -5.54 -5.96 12.07
C PRO A 122 -4.50 -7.08 12.04
N ASN A 123 -4.91 -8.29 11.65
CA ASN A 123 -4.06 -9.47 11.53
C ASN A 123 -3.70 -9.80 10.06
N TRP A 124 -3.75 -8.82 9.15
CA TRP A 124 -3.49 -9.03 7.72
C TRP A 124 -2.15 -9.76 7.43
N GLN A 125 -1.15 -9.58 8.29
CA GLN A 125 0.16 -10.23 8.18
C GLN A 125 0.11 -11.76 8.34
N GLN A 126 -0.99 -12.30 8.86
CA GLN A 126 -1.20 -13.74 9.00
C GLN A 126 -1.79 -14.38 7.74
N TYR A 127 -2.23 -13.57 6.78
CA TYR A 127 -2.78 -14.05 5.52
C TYR A 127 -1.63 -14.41 4.58
N PRO A 128 -1.65 -15.58 3.92
CA PRO A 128 -0.60 -15.99 2.99
C PRO A 128 -0.51 -15.09 1.75
N TYR A 129 -1.64 -14.50 1.31
CA TYR A 129 -1.70 -13.72 0.07
C TYR A 129 -2.31 -12.31 0.30
N PRO A 130 -1.59 -11.38 0.94
CA PRO A 130 -2.12 -10.05 1.26
C PRO A 130 -1.94 -9.07 0.09
N PHE A 131 -2.82 -9.09 -0.91
CA PHE A 131 -2.83 -8.14 -2.04
C PHE A 131 -3.47 -6.80 -1.67
N ILE A 132 -2.94 -6.15 -0.65
CA ILE A 132 -3.42 -4.89 -0.09
C ILE A 132 -2.39 -3.78 -0.29
N GLU A 133 -2.86 -2.57 -0.56
CA GLU A 133 -1.99 -1.42 -0.79
C GLU A 133 -1.56 -0.74 0.52
N GLY A 134 -0.35 -0.18 0.51
CA GLY A 134 0.13 0.75 1.52
C GLY A 134 0.47 0.10 2.86
N GLN A 135 0.39 -1.24 2.98
CA GLN A 135 0.90 -1.92 4.15
C GLN A 135 2.40 -2.18 4.03
N PHE A 136 3.06 -1.97 5.16
CA PHE A 136 4.50 -2.03 5.28
C PHE A 136 5.02 -3.47 5.31
N ASP A 137 5.94 -3.79 4.39
CA ASP A 137 6.72 -5.01 4.42
C ASP A 137 7.93 -4.84 5.36
N HIS A 138 7.84 -5.45 6.54
CA HIS A 138 8.86 -5.36 7.59
C HIS A 138 10.22 -5.96 7.16
N SER A 139 10.24 -6.89 6.20
CA SER A 139 11.46 -7.51 5.71
C SER A 139 12.33 -6.52 4.91
N LEU A 140 11.71 -5.47 4.37
CA LEU A 140 12.39 -4.47 3.55
C LEU A 140 12.97 -3.32 4.39
N TYR A 141 12.62 -3.19 5.66
CA TYR A 141 13.02 -2.03 6.45
C TYR A 141 14.56 -1.90 6.57
N PRO A 142 15.14 -0.71 6.32
CA PRO A 142 16.59 -0.50 6.39
C PRO A 142 17.02 -0.33 7.86
N VAL A 143 16.90 -1.40 8.65
CA VAL A 143 17.13 -1.40 10.11
C VAL A 143 18.52 -0.91 10.45
N LYS A 144 19.55 -1.33 9.69
CA LYS A 144 20.95 -1.03 10.01
C LYS A 144 21.26 0.44 9.76
N GLU A 145 20.82 0.94 8.62
CA GLU A 145 20.98 2.32 8.16
C GLU A 145 20.17 3.28 9.04
N TRP A 146 18.93 2.92 9.37
CA TRP A 146 18.12 3.70 10.30
C TRP A 146 18.72 3.74 11.71
N ARG A 147 19.28 2.62 12.19
CA ARG A 147 19.99 2.55 13.49
C ARG A 147 21.23 3.44 13.48
N GLU A 148 21.98 3.46 12.39
CA GLU A 148 23.14 4.35 12.22
C GLU A 148 22.71 5.82 12.30
N ALA A 149 21.74 6.22 11.50
CA ALA A 149 21.21 7.58 11.51
C ALA A 149 20.66 7.99 12.89
N SER A 150 19.96 7.07 13.57
CA SER A 150 19.43 7.28 14.92
C SER A 150 20.56 7.49 15.94
N ARG A 151 21.63 6.69 15.85
CA ARG A 151 22.80 6.83 16.74
C ARG A 151 23.47 8.19 16.57
N LEU A 152 23.56 8.69 15.33
CA LEU A 152 24.12 10.03 15.05
C LEU A 152 23.22 11.14 15.60
N ALA A 153 21.90 11.03 15.38
CA ALA A 153 20.93 11.99 15.91
C ALA A 153 20.90 12.04 17.44
N LEU A 154 21.29 10.95 18.11
CA LEU A 154 21.41 10.87 19.58
C LEU A 154 22.80 11.28 20.11
N GLY A 155 23.70 11.77 19.26
CA GLY A 155 24.97 12.35 19.71
C GLY A 155 24.74 13.62 20.53
N VAL A 156 25.52 13.85 21.61
CA VAL A 156 25.33 14.96 22.57
C VAL A 156 25.11 16.33 21.91
N LYS A 157 25.90 16.63 20.86
CA LYS A 157 25.77 17.88 20.09
C LYS A 157 24.41 18.00 19.39
N GLU A 158 23.95 16.91 18.77
CA GLU A 158 22.67 16.85 18.09
C GLU A 158 21.52 16.94 19.10
N ILE A 159 21.65 16.25 20.26
CA ILE A 159 20.70 16.38 21.37
C ILE A 159 20.51 17.85 21.75
N ASN A 160 21.59 18.59 21.98
CA ASN A 160 21.49 20.01 22.33
C ASN A 160 20.82 20.86 21.22
N THR A 161 20.88 20.40 19.97
CA THR A 161 20.28 21.09 18.82
C THR A 161 18.77 20.84 18.75
N TRP A 162 18.34 19.58 18.78
CA TRP A 162 16.91 19.23 18.67
C TRP A 162 16.15 19.30 20.00
N ALA A 163 16.85 19.24 21.14
CA ALA A 163 16.26 19.44 22.48
C ALA A 163 16.25 20.91 22.89
N GLY A 164 17.04 21.76 22.21
CA GLY A 164 16.95 23.20 22.38
C GLY A 164 15.56 23.70 21.99
N GLU A 165 15.03 24.68 22.73
CA GLU A 165 13.78 25.36 22.37
C GLU A 165 14.03 26.28 21.16
N THR A 166 14.11 25.71 19.97
CA THR A 166 14.28 26.47 18.70
C THR A 166 13.00 27.16 18.22
N GLY A 167 11.97 27.23 19.07
CA GLY A 167 10.66 27.78 18.71
C GLY A 167 9.84 26.78 17.88
N ASP A 168 9.40 27.19 16.69
CA ASP A 168 8.47 26.43 15.84
C ASP A 168 9.05 26.14 14.45
N ILE A 169 10.36 26.31 14.32
CA ILE A 169 11.09 25.94 13.12
C ILE A 169 11.22 24.42 13.05
N ASP A 170 11.11 23.90 11.84
CA ASP A 170 11.44 22.50 11.58
C ASP A 170 12.95 22.31 11.56
N ASP A 171 13.40 21.05 11.54
CA ASP A 171 14.83 20.75 11.55
C ASP A 171 15.52 21.29 10.27
N PRO A 172 16.47 22.24 10.39
CA PRO A 172 17.06 22.87 9.21
C PRO A 172 17.81 21.90 8.30
N MET A 173 18.39 20.83 8.88
CA MET A 173 19.09 19.81 8.11
C MET A 173 18.10 18.98 7.31
N LEU A 174 16.95 18.63 7.89
CA LEU A 174 15.89 17.93 7.16
C LEU A 174 15.34 18.79 6.02
N ILE A 175 15.02 20.07 6.28
CA ILE A 175 14.55 21.01 5.25
C ILE A 175 15.55 21.06 4.09
N GLU A 176 16.86 21.17 4.39
CA GLU A 176 17.88 21.18 3.35
C GLU A 176 17.94 19.86 2.57
N GLN A 177 17.80 18.70 3.22
CA GLN A 177 17.78 17.41 2.53
C GLN A 177 16.53 17.24 1.65
N ILE A 178 15.36 17.70 2.10
CA ILE A 178 14.13 17.72 1.28
C ILE A 178 14.37 18.59 0.04
N ARG A 179 14.89 19.80 0.23
CA ARG A 179 15.15 20.77 -0.83
C ARG A 179 16.18 20.31 -1.86
N SER A 180 17.27 19.68 -1.41
CA SER A 180 18.41 19.34 -2.26
C SER A 180 18.37 17.93 -2.84
N ARG A 181 17.61 16.99 -2.24
CA ARG A 181 17.58 15.58 -2.68
C ARG A 181 16.20 15.06 -3.08
N ILE A 182 15.14 15.48 -2.39
CA ILE A 182 13.78 14.96 -2.63
C ILE A 182 13.07 15.76 -3.73
N LEU A 183 12.90 17.06 -3.53
CA LEU A 183 12.17 17.93 -4.45
C LEU A 183 12.74 17.96 -5.89
N PRO A 184 14.08 17.94 -6.12
CA PRO A 184 14.62 17.96 -7.47
C PRO A 184 14.24 16.74 -8.31
N ARG A 185 13.95 15.59 -7.69
CA ARG A 185 13.45 14.39 -8.40
C ARG A 185 12.08 14.61 -9.05
N ARG A 186 11.34 15.62 -8.59
CA ARG A 186 10.04 16.05 -9.11
C ARG A 186 10.13 17.33 -9.93
N GLY A 187 11.35 17.82 -10.20
CA GLY A 187 11.56 19.11 -10.85
C GLY A 187 11.24 20.32 -9.98
N ILE A 188 10.96 20.13 -8.69
CA ILE A 188 10.57 21.22 -7.79
C ILE A 188 11.82 21.90 -7.24
N GLN A 189 11.88 23.22 -7.40
CA GLN A 189 12.80 24.09 -6.68
C GLN A 189 12.00 24.86 -5.63
N ALA A 190 12.49 24.90 -4.40
CA ALA A 190 11.83 25.59 -3.30
C ALA A 190 12.85 26.23 -2.37
N ARG A 191 12.48 27.33 -1.72
CA ARG A 191 13.23 27.97 -0.65
C ARG A 191 12.88 27.32 0.70
N PRO A 192 13.74 27.42 1.73
CA PRO A 192 13.44 26.85 3.05
C PRO A 192 12.11 27.33 3.65
N GLU A 193 11.73 28.60 3.43
CA GLU A 193 10.47 29.18 3.87
C GLU A 193 9.22 28.68 3.13
N GLU A 194 9.41 27.99 2.00
CA GLU A 194 8.34 27.39 1.21
C GLU A 194 8.04 25.94 1.62
N ILE A 195 8.74 25.41 2.63
CA ILE A 195 8.62 24.03 3.08
C ILE A 195 8.13 23.98 4.54
N LEU A 196 7.10 23.17 4.79
CA LEU A 196 6.61 22.84 6.13
C LEU A 196 6.63 21.33 6.34
N VAL A 197 7.33 20.87 7.38
CA VAL A 197 7.31 19.44 7.75
C VAL A 197 6.01 19.14 8.48
N THR A 198 5.37 18.03 8.17
CA THR A 198 4.08 17.62 8.74
C THR A 198 4.13 16.22 9.31
N VAL A 199 3.14 15.88 10.14
CA VAL A 199 2.93 14.54 10.70
C VAL A 199 2.22 13.68 9.64
N GLY A 200 2.93 13.39 8.55
CA GLY A 200 2.40 12.76 7.35
C GLY A 200 1.49 13.67 6.50
N THR A 201 1.13 13.21 5.32
CA THR A 201 0.30 13.97 4.36
C THR A 201 -1.07 14.33 4.92
N GLN A 202 -1.68 13.48 5.75
CA GLN A 202 -3.00 13.76 6.33
C GLN A 202 -3.02 15.05 7.17
N GLN A 203 -1.92 15.39 7.86
CA GLN A 203 -1.83 16.68 8.55
C GLN A 203 -1.72 17.83 7.54
N ALA A 204 -0.95 17.68 6.46
CA ALA A 204 -0.86 18.70 5.42
C ALA A 204 -2.24 19.00 4.79
N LEU A 205 -2.99 17.95 4.46
CA LEU A 205 -4.36 18.07 3.94
C LEU A 205 -5.30 18.75 4.95
N TYR A 206 -5.20 18.39 6.23
CA TYR A 206 -5.98 19.05 7.28
C TYR A 206 -5.64 20.55 7.37
N LEU A 207 -4.35 20.90 7.36
CA LEU A 207 -3.92 22.30 7.42
C LEU A 207 -4.41 23.10 6.20
N ALA A 208 -4.26 22.55 4.99
CA ALA A 208 -4.71 23.23 3.78
C ALA A 208 -6.23 23.42 3.76
N THR A 209 -7.01 22.40 4.12
CA THR A 209 -8.48 22.50 4.16
C THR A 209 -8.97 23.45 5.25
N GLU A 210 -8.33 23.48 6.42
CA GLU A 210 -8.68 24.45 7.47
C GLU A 210 -8.37 25.90 7.06
N LEU A 211 -7.30 26.13 6.29
CA LEU A 211 -6.91 27.47 5.85
C LEU A 211 -7.71 28.00 4.66
N LEU A 212 -8.06 27.12 3.72
CA LEU A 212 -8.55 27.52 2.40
C LEU A 212 -10.01 27.18 2.15
N VAL A 213 -10.65 26.40 3.03
CA VAL A 213 -11.98 25.85 2.78
C VAL A 213 -12.95 26.14 3.92
N ASP A 214 -14.07 26.74 3.55
CA ASP A 214 -15.28 26.84 4.35
C ASP A 214 -16.50 26.46 3.50
N SER A 215 -17.71 26.70 4.00
CA SER A 215 -18.96 26.37 3.28
C SER A 215 -19.23 27.19 2.02
N SER A 216 -18.43 28.22 1.73
CA SER A 216 -18.54 29.07 0.53
C SER A 216 -17.57 28.68 -0.58
N VAL A 217 -16.56 27.84 -0.28
CA VAL A 217 -15.53 27.44 -1.23
C VAL A 217 -15.89 26.08 -1.84
N ALA A 218 -16.28 26.07 -3.11
CA ALA A 218 -16.47 24.83 -3.86
C ALA A 218 -15.12 24.17 -4.17
N VAL A 219 -15.02 22.86 -3.94
CA VAL A 219 -13.78 22.12 -4.15
C VAL A 219 -14.01 20.99 -5.15
N ALA A 220 -13.23 20.96 -6.23
CA ALA A 220 -13.20 19.85 -7.16
C ALA A 220 -12.31 18.74 -6.62
N VAL A 221 -12.82 17.50 -6.61
CA VAL A 221 -12.06 16.31 -6.21
C VAL A 221 -12.28 15.19 -7.23
N GLU A 222 -11.26 14.36 -7.43
CA GLU A 222 -11.35 13.16 -8.28
C GLU A 222 -12.47 12.22 -7.83
N GLU A 223 -13.13 11.58 -8.81
CA GLU A 223 -14.18 10.57 -8.63
C GLU A 223 -13.94 9.41 -9.62
N PRO A 224 -13.56 8.20 -9.14
CA PRO A 224 -13.29 7.86 -7.74
C PRO A 224 -12.06 8.60 -7.19
N GLY A 225 -12.03 8.82 -5.87
CA GLY A 225 -10.97 9.62 -5.25
C GLY A 225 -10.75 9.36 -3.76
N TYR A 226 -9.72 10.00 -3.20
CA TYR A 226 -9.28 9.77 -1.84
C TYR A 226 -10.38 10.06 -0.78
N PRO A 227 -10.84 9.05 0.00
CA PRO A 227 -11.92 9.22 0.97
C PRO A 227 -11.56 10.20 2.10
N GLY A 228 -10.28 10.26 2.47
CA GLY A 228 -9.78 11.15 3.52
C GLY A 228 -10.01 12.62 3.18
N MET A 229 -9.76 13.02 1.92
CA MET A 229 -10.01 14.40 1.47
C MET A 229 -11.50 14.72 1.50
N ARG A 230 -12.36 13.84 0.94
CA ARG A 230 -13.83 14.04 0.96
C ARG A 230 -14.37 14.25 2.38
N ARG A 231 -13.82 13.56 3.37
CA ARG A 231 -14.19 13.76 4.78
C ARG A 231 -13.76 15.10 5.34
N LEU A 232 -12.55 15.55 5.02
CA LEU A 232 -12.07 16.86 5.46
C LEU A 232 -12.99 17.96 4.90
N LEU A 233 -13.36 17.87 3.62
CA LEU A 233 -14.29 18.80 2.98
C LEU A 233 -15.70 18.75 3.59
N ALA A 234 -16.24 17.55 3.82
CA ALA A 234 -17.54 17.38 4.47
C ALA A 234 -17.55 17.97 5.89
N GLN A 235 -16.46 17.84 6.64
CA GLN A 235 -16.32 18.47 7.97
C GLN A 235 -16.27 20.00 7.90
N ARG A 236 -15.77 20.58 6.81
CA ARG A 236 -15.80 22.03 6.56
C ARG A 236 -17.16 22.52 6.04
N GLY A 237 -18.05 21.61 5.64
CA GLY A 237 -19.32 21.94 5.00
C GLY A 237 -19.16 22.47 3.58
N ALA A 238 -18.04 22.16 2.92
CA ALA A 238 -17.71 22.64 1.58
C ALA A 238 -18.60 21.97 0.51
N PRO A 239 -19.10 22.72 -0.49
CA PRO A 239 -19.63 22.12 -1.71
C PRO A 239 -18.53 21.34 -2.44
N VAL A 240 -18.80 20.08 -2.79
CA VAL A 240 -17.83 19.20 -3.47
C VAL A 240 -18.29 18.93 -4.90
N VAL A 241 -17.43 19.21 -5.86
CA VAL A 241 -17.61 18.85 -7.27
C VAL A 241 -16.82 17.58 -7.55
N TYR A 242 -17.53 16.52 -7.92
CA TYR A 242 -16.93 15.22 -8.24
C TYR A 242 -16.48 15.19 -9.70
N GLN A 243 -15.17 15.22 -9.91
CA GLN A 243 -14.55 15.29 -11.23
C GLN A 243 -14.09 13.88 -11.68
N PRO A 244 -14.57 13.37 -12.83
CA PRO A 244 -14.23 12.04 -13.29
C PRO A 244 -12.76 11.93 -13.67
N VAL A 245 -12.27 10.70 -13.61
CA VAL A 245 -10.93 10.30 -14.01
C VAL A 245 -11.06 9.39 -15.23
N ASP A 246 -10.36 9.71 -16.31
CA ASP A 246 -10.19 8.85 -17.48
C ASP A 246 -8.76 8.30 -17.54
N GLU A 247 -8.38 7.67 -18.66
CA GLU A 247 -7.04 7.08 -18.88
C GLU A 247 -5.90 8.10 -18.82
N GLU A 248 -6.21 9.40 -18.87
CA GLU A 248 -5.27 10.50 -18.83
C GLU A 248 -5.30 11.26 -17.49
N GLY A 249 -6.05 10.75 -16.50
CA GLY A 249 -6.21 11.33 -15.16
C GLY A 249 -7.50 12.16 -15.00
N LEU A 250 -7.51 13.10 -14.05
CA LEU A 250 -8.65 14.00 -13.83
C LEU A 250 -9.04 14.73 -15.13
N VAL A 251 -10.32 14.64 -15.52
CA VAL A 251 -10.86 15.30 -16.72
C VAL A 251 -10.89 16.81 -16.52
N VAL A 252 -10.37 17.57 -17.48
CA VAL A 252 -10.35 19.05 -17.44
C VAL A 252 -11.47 19.59 -18.31
N ASP A 253 -12.58 20.00 -17.68
CA ASP A 253 -13.75 20.58 -18.35
C ASP A 253 -14.31 21.79 -17.56
N ASP A 254 -15.46 22.31 -17.99
CA ASP A 254 -16.13 23.49 -17.47
C ASP A 254 -16.65 23.36 -16.03
N ARG A 255 -16.77 22.14 -15.50
CA ARG A 255 -17.12 21.95 -14.09
C ARG A 255 -16.07 22.48 -13.12
N LEU A 256 -14.84 22.65 -13.60
CA LEU A 256 -13.74 23.22 -12.81
C LEU A 256 -13.81 24.75 -12.68
N ASP A 257 -14.61 25.44 -13.50
CA ASP A 257 -14.60 26.91 -13.56
C ASP A 257 -15.12 27.56 -12.27
N ASP A 258 -16.09 26.93 -11.62
CA ASP A 258 -16.70 27.41 -10.39
C ASP A 258 -16.00 26.87 -9.12
N CYS A 259 -14.83 26.24 -9.25
CA CYS A 259 -14.09 25.63 -8.15
C CYS A 259 -12.79 26.40 -7.84
N PRO A 260 -12.76 27.24 -6.79
CA PRO A 260 -11.53 27.94 -6.38
C PRO A 260 -10.40 27.01 -5.90
N LEU A 261 -10.69 25.74 -5.63
CA LEU A 261 -9.72 24.75 -5.18
C LEU A 261 -9.94 23.41 -5.88
N ILE A 262 -8.86 22.80 -6.36
CA ILE A 262 -8.86 21.50 -7.05
C ILE A 262 -7.91 20.56 -6.31
N TYR A 263 -8.36 19.35 -5.95
CA TYR A 263 -7.52 18.29 -5.38
C TYR A 263 -7.26 17.21 -6.42
N VAL A 264 -6.00 16.83 -6.58
CA VAL A 264 -5.56 15.88 -7.63
C VAL A 264 -4.41 14.99 -7.14
N THR A 265 -4.36 13.75 -7.63
CA THR A 265 -3.29 12.77 -7.39
C THR A 265 -2.60 12.39 -8.71
N PRO A 266 -1.86 13.32 -9.35
CA PRO A 266 -1.56 13.23 -10.77
C PRO A 266 -0.47 12.20 -11.12
N SER A 267 0.38 11.80 -10.17
CA SER A 267 1.47 10.84 -10.41
C SER A 267 0.96 9.41 -10.54
N HIS A 268 0.13 9.00 -9.58
CA HIS A 268 -0.55 7.71 -9.56
C HIS A 268 -1.89 7.94 -8.87
N GLN A 269 -2.96 7.98 -9.68
CA GLN A 269 -4.27 8.39 -9.22
C GLN A 269 -4.78 7.43 -8.16
N THR A 270 -5.27 7.94 -7.03
CA THR A 270 -5.90 7.09 -6.02
C THR A 270 -7.40 7.04 -6.24
N PRO A 271 -8.00 5.89 -6.61
CA PRO A 271 -7.45 4.52 -6.50
C PRO A 271 -6.97 3.84 -7.80
N THR A 272 -7.15 4.45 -8.96
CA THR A 272 -7.03 3.75 -10.25
C THR A 272 -5.60 3.48 -10.72
N ALA A 273 -4.61 4.06 -10.05
CA ALA A 273 -3.19 4.10 -10.41
C ALA A 273 -2.88 4.78 -11.75
N VAL A 274 -3.87 5.42 -12.40
CA VAL A 274 -3.68 6.16 -13.65
C VAL A 274 -2.68 7.29 -13.45
N THR A 275 -1.75 7.43 -14.39
CA THR A 275 -0.77 8.53 -14.40
C THR A 275 -1.29 9.67 -15.28
N MET A 276 -1.47 10.86 -14.71
CA MET A 276 -1.91 12.03 -15.48
C MET A 276 -0.85 12.46 -16.48
N SER A 277 -1.22 12.55 -17.76
CA SER A 277 -0.30 12.86 -18.84
C SER A 277 0.20 14.29 -18.80
N SER A 278 1.32 14.53 -19.51
CA SER A 278 1.90 15.86 -19.64
C SER A 278 0.97 16.88 -20.31
N GLU A 279 0.11 16.44 -21.22
CA GLU A 279 -0.87 17.30 -21.87
C GLU A 279 -2.01 17.67 -20.90
N ARG A 280 -2.54 16.68 -20.17
CA ARG A 280 -3.57 16.92 -19.15
C ARG A 280 -3.08 17.83 -18.02
N ARG A 281 -1.84 17.67 -17.56
CA ARG A 281 -1.19 18.55 -16.58
C ARG A 281 -1.14 20.01 -17.03
N LYS A 282 -0.75 20.26 -18.30
CA LYS A 282 -0.73 21.62 -18.87
C LYS A 282 -2.13 22.21 -18.99
N ALA A 283 -3.11 21.40 -19.42
CA ALA A 283 -4.50 21.84 -19.52
C ALA A 283 -5.07 22.24 -18.15
N LEU A 284 -4.80 21.45 -17.11
CA LEU A 284 -5.23 21.75 -15.74
C LEU A 284 -4.63 23.06 -15.22
N LEU A 285 -3.32 23.25 -15.38
CA LEU A 285 -2.63 24.48 -14.97
C LEU A 285 -3.15 25.71 -15.72
N ALA A 286 -3.35 25.60 -17.03
CA ALA A 286 -3.88 26.69 -17.85
C ALA A 286 -5.31 27.08 -17.42
N ARG A 287 -6.15 26.09 -17.11
CA ARG A 287 -7.51 26.34 -16.63
C ARG A 287 -7.53 26.97 -15.24
N ALA A 288 -6.71 26.46 -14.32
CA ALA A 288 -6.57 27.03 -12.98
C ALA A 288 -6.06 28.48 -13.00
N SER A 289 -5.14 28.81 -13.91
CA SER A 289 -4.70 30.20 -14.13
C SER A 289 -5.86 31.08 -14.64
N ALA A 290 -6.65 30.59 -15.60
CA ALA A 290 -7.79 31.34 -16.16
C ALA A 290 -8.91 31.63 -15.14
N THR A 291 -9.10 30.76 -14.14
CA THR A 291 -10.18 30.85 -13.15
C THR A 291 -9.70 31.29 -11.76
N ASP A 292 -8.42 31.62 -11.63
CA ASP A 292 -7.76 31.93 -10.36
C ASP A 292 -7.86 30.81 -9.29
N ALA A 293 -7.93 29.55 -9.72
CA ALA A 293 -8.03 28.40 -8.83
C ALA A 293 -6.67 27.98 -8.25
N LEU A 294 -6.69 27.46 -7.03
CA LEU A 294 -5.56 26.78 -6.39
C LEU A 294 -5.63 25.27 -6.64
N ILE A 295 -4.48 24.60 -6.65
CA ILE A 295 -4.39 23.15 -6.81
C ILE A 295 -3.68 22.53 -5.62
N ILE A 296 -4.29 21.55 -4.97
CA ILE A 296 -3.61 20.65 -4.04
C ILE A 296 -3.15 19.42 -4.82
N GLU A 297 -1.83 19.31 -4.99
CA GLU A 297 -1.18 18.14 -5.59
C GLU A 297 -0.74 17.19 -4.47
N ASP A 298 -1.41 16.04 -4.34
CA ASP A 298 -1.05 14.99 -3.38
C ASP A 298 -0.22 13.92 -4.08
N ASP A 299 1.09 13.94 -3.81
CA ASP A 299 2.10 13.17 -4.53
C ASP A 299 2.85 12.23 -3.60
N PHE A 300 2.21 11.12 -3.22
CA PHE A 300 2.74 10.18 -2.23
C PHE A 300 3.41 8.94 -2.83
N GLU A 301 3.30 8.71 -4.14
CA GLU A 301 3.73 7.48 -4.83
C GLU A 301 4.67 7.71 -6.02
N PHE A 302 5.17 8.93 -6.21
CA PHE A 302 5.92 9.34 -7.41
C PHE A 302 7.12 8.46 -7.82
N GLU A 303 7.67 7.68 -6.89
CA GLU A 303 8.86 6.83 -7.11
C GLU A 303 8.53 5.47 -7.75
N SER A 304 7.24 5.20 -8.00
CA SER A 304 6.73 3.90 -8.48
C SER A 304 6.42 3.88 -9.99
N ASN A 305 7.13 4.65 -10.81
CA ASN A 305 6.99 4.60 -12.28
C ASN A 305 7.89 3.50 -12.86
N TYR A 306 7.32 2.37 -13.30
CA TYR A 306 8.07 1.21 -13.81
C TYR A 306 8.23 1.25 -15.34
N LEU A 307 7.19 1.70 -16.04
CA LEU A 307 7.14 1.79 -17.49
C LEU A 307 7.37 3.24 -17.93
N GLY A 308 8.64 3.65 -18.01
CA GLY A 308 9.03 4.97 -18.51
C GLY A 308 9.60 5.92 -17.45
N SER A 309 9.78 7.19 -17.82
CA SER A 309 10.29 8.23 -16.91
C SER A 309 9.14 8.95 -16.21
N PRO A 310 9.27 9.26 -14.90
CA PRO A 310 8.22 9.95 -14.17
C PRO A 310 7.96 11.34 -14.77
N HIS A 311 6.69 11.71 -14.91
CA HIS A 311 6.34 13.09 -15.28
C HIS A 311 6.71 14.07 -14.14
N PRO A 312 7.12 15.31 -14.47
CA PRO A 312 7.33 16.37 -13.48
C PRO A 312 6.05 16.65 -12.68
N ALA A 313 6.21 17.05 -11.41
CA ALA A 313 5.08 17.46 -10.57
C ALA A 313 4.39 18.70 -11.16
N LEU A 314 3.08 18.86 -10.94
CA LEU A 314 2.35 20.07 -11.34
C LEU A 314 3.02 21.32 -10.78
N ARG A 315 3.47 21.26 -9.51
CA ARG A 315 4.20 22.36 -8.88
C ARG A 315 5.46 22.80 -9.62
N SER A 316 6.17 21.88 -10.26
CA SER A 316 7.37 22.21 -11.04
C SER A 316 7.07 22.94 -12.35
N MET A 317 5.84 22.78 -12.86
CA MET A 317 5.38 23.37 -14.12
C MET A 317 4.58 24.66 -13.89
N ASP A 318 4.22 24.94 -12.64
CA ASP A 318 3.48 26.09 -12.20
C ASP A 318 4.37 27.34 -12.13
N GLY A 319 4.01 28.37 -12.90
CA GLY A 319 4.69 29.66 -12.93
C GLY A 319 4.02 30.75 -12.07
N GLU A 320 2.91 30.45 -11.40
CA GLU A 320 2.06 31.43 -10.71
C GLU A 320 1.87 31.15 -9.21
N ASP A 321 2.61 30.18 -8.65
CA ASP A 321 2.55 29.79 -7.23
C ASP A 321 1.15 29.35 -6.74
N ARG A 322 0.40 28.68 -7.61
CA ARG A 322 -0.96 28.17 -7.37
C ARG A 322 -1.01 26.76 -6.81
N VAL A 323 0.06 25.98 -6.99
CA VAL A 323 0.10 24.58 -6.59
C VAL A 323 0.64 24.44 -5.17
N ILE A 324 -0.15 23.81 -4.30
CA ILE A 324 0.26 23.33 -2.97
C ILE A 324 0.63 21.87 -3.11
N TYR A 325 1.93 21.60 -3.18
CA TYR A 325 2.47 20.25 -3.30
C TYR A 325 2.54 19.59 -1.93
N MET A 326 2.10 18.33 -1.83
CA MET A 326 2.16 17.54 -0.61
C MET A 326 2.78 16.18 -0.90
N SER A 327 3.66 15.71 -0.01
CA SER A 327 4.28 14.40 -0.13
C SER A 327 4.70 13.85 1.22
N CYS A 328 5.18 12.60 1.25
CA CYS A 328 5.65 12.00 2.49
C CYS A 328 6.82 11.03 2.32
N LEU A 329 7.62 10.93 3.39
CA LEU A 329 8.67 9.92 3.52
C LEU A 329 8.15 8.62 4.18
N SER A 330 6.93 8.66 4.70
CA SER A 330 6.38 7.61 5.59
C SER A 330 5.94 6.35 4.84
N LYS A 331 5.42 6.47 3.62
CA LYS A 331 5.01 5.30 2.83
C LYS A 331 6.22 4.50 2.32
N VAL A 332 7.33 5.19 2.08
CA VAL A 332 8.61 4.60 1.68
C VAL A 332 9.30 3.94 2.88
N LEU A 333 9.48 4.67 3.98
CA LEU A 333 10.32 4.22 5.10
C LEU A 333 9.55 3.38 6.11
N SER A 334 8.50 3.93 6.73
CA SER A 334 7.63 3.20 7.63
C SER A 334 6.44 4.09 8.03
N PRO A 335 5.21 3.54 8.06
CA PRO A 335 4.03 4.23 8.57
C PRO A 335 4.19 4.73 10.02
N GLY A 336 5.13 4.15 10.79
CA GLY A 336 5.44 4.56 12.16
C GLY A 336 6.23 5.87 12.28
N LEU A 337 6.91 6.31 11.21
CA LEU A 337 7.71 7.54 11.25
C LEU A 337 6.85 8.81 11.17
N ARG A 338 5.75 8.75 10.41
CA ARG A 338 4.79 9.86 10.22
C ARG A 338 5.48 11.19 9.89
N LEU A 339 6.42 11.17 8.96
CA LEU A 339 7.02 12.36 8.36
C LEU A 339 6.42 12.61 6.97
N GLY A 340 5.82 13.79 6.82
CA GLY A 340 5.33 14.37 5.58
C GLY A 340 5.87 15.78 5.41
N PHE A 341 5.59 16.41 4.28
CA PHE A 341 5.86 17.82 4.09
C PHE A 341 4.90 18.42 3.06
N MET A 342 4.70 19.74 3.13
CA MET A 342 4.03 20.52 2.09
C MET A 342 4.97 21.59 1.56
N VAL A 343 4.85 21.89 0.27
CA VAL A 343 5.56 22.96 -0.44
C VAL A 343 4.54 23.89 -1.07
N ALA A 344 4.60 25.17 -0.70
CA ALA A 344 3.65 26.18 -1.16
C ALA A 344 4.29 27.58 -1.07
N ALA A 345 3.57 28.61 -1.50
CA ALA A 345 3.97 30.00 -1.31
C ALA A 345 4.32 30.27 0.18
N PRO A 346 5.34 31.10 0.48
CA PRO A 346 5.79 31.36 1.86
C PRO A 346 4.67 31.85 2.79
N GLU A 347 3.71 32.59 2.26
CA GLU A 347 2.54 33.11 2.97
C GLU A 347 1.64 31.97 3.45
N VAL A 348 1.37 30.99 2.58
CA VAL A 348 0.60 29.79 2.92
C VAL A 348 1.33 28.99 4.00
N ILE A 349 2.65 28.82 3.87
CA ILE A 349 3.47 28.09 4.84
C ILE A 349 3.51 28.80 6.20
N ALA A 350 3.54 30.14 6.22
CA ALA A 350 3.50 30.92 7.45
C ALA A 350 2.18 30.71 8.21
N GLU A 351 1.03 30.75 7.52
CA GLU A 351 -0.28 30.48 8.13
C GLU A 351 -0.44 29.01 8.54
N ALA A 352 0.00 28.07 7.70
CA ALA A 352 -0.02 26.65 8.02
C ALA A 352 0.81 26.33 9.25
N ARG A 353 1.95 26.99 9.45
CA ARG A 353 2.77 26.85 10.65
C ARG A 353 2.07 27.38 11.91
N LYS A 354 1.38 28.53 11.81
CA LYS A 354 0.57 29.07 12.93
C LYS A 354 -0.54 28.10 13.32
N LEU A 355 -1.25 27.55 12.33
CA LEU A 355 -2.32 26.60 12.55
C LEU A 355 -1.81 25.28 13.13
N ARG A 356 -0.72 24.73 12.56
CA ARG A 356 -0.09 23.48 13.03
C ARG A 356 0.20 23.54 14.52
N ARG A 357 0.73 24.67 15.01
CA ARG A 357 1.06 24.91 16.43
C ARG A 357 -0.11 24.66 17.38
N LEU A 358 -1.36 24.86 16.94
CA LEU A 358 -2.54 24.59 17.76
C LEU A 358 -2.76 23.10 18.01
N MET A 359 -2.27 22.24 17.11
CA MET A 359 -2.35 20.78 17.21
C MET A 359 -1.04 20.17 17.76
N VAL A 360 0.09 20.64 17.24
CA VAL A 360 1.45 20.18 17.58
C VAL A 360 2.48 21.25 17.22
N ARG A 361 3.48 21.44 18.09
CA ARG A 361 4.72 22.20 17.87
C ARG A 361 5.21 22.20 16.42
N HIS A 362 5.78 21.05 16.15
CA HIS A 362 6.39 20.56 14.93
C HIS A 362 6.44 19.04 15.10
N PRO A 363 6.58 18.25 14.02
CA PRO A 363 6.92 16.83 14.14
C PRO A 363 8.16 16.65 15.04
N PRO A 364 8.32 15.53 15.77
CA PRO A 364 9.42 15.37 16.74
C PRO A 364 10.80 15.63 16.11
N LEU A 365 11.55 16.61 16.63
CA LEU A 365 12.82 17.05 16.01
C LEU A 365 13.89 15.97 16.03
N ASN A 366 13.90 15.09 17.03
CA ASN A 366 14.78 13.93 17.05
C ASN A 366 14.51 12.97 15.87
N ASN A 367 13.24 12.80 15.49
CA ASN A 367 12.86 12.00 14.32
C ASN A 367 13.21 12.75 13.03
N GLN A 368 12.99 14.06 12.97
CA GLN A 368 13.39 14.88 11.82
C GLN A 368 14.90 14.83 11.61
N ARG A 369 15.70 14.95 12.67
CA ARG A 369 17.17 14.86 12.65
C ARG A 369 17.66 13.49 12.22
N THR A 370 17.04 12.42 12.72
CA THR A 370 17.33 11.05 12.26
C THR A 370 17.06 10.90 10.75
N ALA A 371 15.90 11.38 10.27
CA ALA A 371 15.57 11.35 8.84
C ALA A 371 16.56 12.20 8.01
N ALA A 372 16.99 13.35 8.54
CA ALA A 372 18.00 14.18 7.90
C ALA A 372 19.33 13.44 7.73
N PHE A 373 19.81 12.74 8.76
CA PHE A 373 21.01 11.90 8.64
C PHE A 373 20.81 10.77 7.63
N PHE A 374 19.67 10.09 7.68
CA PHE A 374 19.34 9.01 6.76
C PHE A 374 19.38 9.46 5.29
N LEU A 375 18.86 10.66 5.01
CA LEU A 375 18.94 11.29 3.69
C LEU A 375 20.38 11.70 3.35
N SER A 376 21.07 12.39 4.26
CA SER A 376 22.41 12.95 4.01
C SER A 376 23.47 11.88 3.73
N LEU A 377 23.34 10.71 4.36
CA LEU A 377 24.25 9.58 4.20
C LEU A 377 23.94 8.76 2.93
N GLY A 378 22.91 9.13 2.17
CA GLY A 378 22.51 8.43 0.94
C GLY A 378 21.79 7.10 1.19
N HIS A 379 21.41 6.79 2.44
CA HIS A 379 20.67 5.57 2.75
C HIS A 379 19.31 5.55 2.07
N TYR A 380 18.65 6.72 1.98
CA TYR A 380 17.37 6.86 1.26
C TYR A 380 17.51 6.53 -0.23
N ASP A 381 18.54 7.05 -0.88
CA ASP A 381 18.78 6.83 -2.30
C ASP A 381 18.98 5.33 -2.60
N SER A 382 19.84 4.67 -1.81
CA SER A 382 20.08 3.22 -1.90
C SER A 382 18.82 2.40 -1.62
N PHE A 383 18.10 2.75 -0.56
CA PHE A 383 16.90 2.04 -0.15
C PHE A 383 15.80 2.14 -1.21
N LEU A 384 15.65 3.29 -1.85
CA LEU A 384 14.68 3.45 -2.92
C LEU A 384 15.00 2.68 -4.18
N MET A 385 16.27 2.67 -4.61
CA MET A 385 16.66 1.82 -5.75
C MET A 385 16.33 0.35 -5.47
N HIS A 386 16.50 -0.08 -4.22
CA HIS A 386 16.14 -1.43 -3.79
C HIS A 386 14.62 -1.67 -3.79
N LEU A 387 13.83 -0.78 -3.18
CA LEU A 387 12.37 -0.87 -3.17
C LEU A 387 11.77 -0.83 -4.57
N HIS A 388 12.23 0.09 -5.42
CA HIS A 388 11.77 0.23 -6.78
C HIS A 388 11.90 -1.09 -7.54
N ARG A 389 13.08 -1.72 -7.50
CA ARG A 389 13.31 -3.03 -8.13
C ARG A 389 12.39 -4.13 -7.58
N ILE A 390 12.15 -4.16 -6.27
CA ILE A 390 11.29 -5.18 -5.65
C ILE A 390 9.83 -4.97 -6.06
N PHE A 391 9.32 -3.75 -5.97
CA PHE A 391 7.95 -3.47 -6.32
C PHE A 391 7.71 -3.59 -7.82
N GLU A 392 8.67 -3.22 -8.66
CA GLU A 392 8.64 -3.50 -10.11
C GLU A 392 8.50 -5.02 -10.36
N GLN A 393 9.34 -5.85 -9.73
CA GLN A 393 9.27 -7.30 -9.86
C GLN A 393 7.92 -7.86 -9.43
N ARG A 394 7.41 -7.41 -8.27
CA ARG A 394 6.10 -7.84 -7.75
C ARG A 394 4.95 -7.36 -8.65
N TRP A 395 5.02 -6.13 -9.14
CA TRP A 395 4.03 -5.55 -10.05
C TRP A 395 3.98 -6.30 -11.37
N ILE A 396 5.14 -6.58 -12.00
CA ILE A 396 5.23 -7.40 -13.22
C ILE A 396 4.73 -8.82 -12.96
N ALA A 397 5.08 -9.43 -11.83
CA ALA A 397 4.64 -10.78 -11.47
C ALA A 397 3.10 -10.84 -11.32
N LEU A 398 2.49 -9.85 -10.66
CA LEU A 398 1.04 -9.78 -10.49
C LEU A 398 0.34 -9.52 -11.83
N ARG A 399 0.83 -8.56 -12.63
CA ARG A 399 0.41 -8.33 -14.03
C ARG A 399 0.33 -9.66 -14.77
N ARG A 400 1.47 -10.35 -14.84
CA ARG A 400 1.62 -11.61 -15.57
C ARG A 400 0.69 -12.68 -15.01
N ALA A 401 0.57 -12.81 -13.69
CA ALA A 401 -0.26 -13.83 -13.07
C ALA A 401 -1.73 -13.63 -13.42
N LEU A 402 -2.23 -12.39 -13.32
CA LEU A 402 -3.60 -12.05 -13.72
C LEU A 402 -3.81 -12.30 -15.22
N ASN A 403 -2.85 -11.93 -16.06
CA ASN A 403 -2.93 -12.18 -17.48
C ASN A 403 -2.93 -13.66 -17.86
N TYR A 404 -2.18 -14.51 -17.17
CA TYR A 404 -2.07 -15.94 -17.53
C TYR A 404 -3.17 -16.78 -16.92
N TYR A 405 -3.56 -16.51 -15.67
CA TYR A 405 -4.47 -17.36 -14.92
C TYR A 405 -5.88 -16.80 -14.78
N MET A 406 -6.08 -15.51 -15.04
CA MET A 406 -7.35 -14.82 -14.84
C MET A 406 -7.86 -14.11 -16.10
N LEU A 407 -7.26 -14.34 -17.27
CA LEU A 407 -7.56 -13.62 -18.51
C LEU A 407 -9.06 -13.56 -18.83
N PHE A 408 -9.76 -14.68 -18.67
CA PHE A 408 -11.18 -14.79 -18.96
C PHE A 408 -12.08 -14.10 -17.92
N TYR A 409 -11.54 -13.87 -16.72
CA TYR A 409 -12.31 -13.36 -15.58
C TYR A 409 -12.10 -11.87 -15.34
N VAL A 410 -10.96 -11.31 -15.72
CA VAL A 410 -10.60 -9.95 -15.33
C VAL A 410 -10.02 -9.12 -16.46
N GLU A 411 -10.36 -7.83 -16.41
CA GLU A 411 -9.78 -6.75 -17.20
C GLU A 411 -8.99 -5.84 -16.25
N MET A 412 -7.83 -5.37 -16.70
CA MET A 412 -6.97 -4.44 -15.98
C MET A 412 -6.86 -3.13 -16.75
N ALA A 413 -6.95 -2.01 -16.05
CA ALA A 413 -6.69 -0.71 -16.65
C ALA A 413 -5.20 -0.57 -17.05
N PRO A 414 -4.89 0.13 -18.15
CA PRO A 414 -3.50 0.46 -18.49
C PRO A 414 -2.87 1.27 -17.36
N ALA A 415 -1.81 0.74 -16.75
CA ALA A 415 -1.05 1.42 -15.70
C ALA A 415 0.45 1.40 -16.05
N GLN A 416 1.10 2.56 -15.88
CA GLN A 416 2.55 2.71 -16.09
C GLN A 416 3.36 2.47 -14.81
N GLY A 417 2.68 2.37 -13.67
CA GLY A 417 3.31 2.26 -12.36
C GLY A 417 2.30 2.27 -11.22
N GLY A 418 2.76 2.65 -10.04
CA GLY A 418 2.00 2.61 -8.79
C GLY A 418 2.21 1.29 -8.04
N THR A 419 1.73 1.20 -6.80
CA THR A 419 1.91 -0.01 -5.97
C THR A 419 0.66 -0.89 -5.90
N SER A 420 -0.30 -0.67 -6.79
CA SER A 420 -1.50 -1.48 -6.93
C SER A 420 -1.97 -1.58 -8.38
N LEU A 421 -2.77 -2.60 -8.67
CA LEU A 421 -3.48 -2.76 -9.93
C LEU A 421 -4.99 -2.60 -9.69
N TRP A 422 -5.65 -1.88 -10.60
CA TRP A 422 -7.10 -1.78 -10.68
C TRP A 422 -7.63 -2.92 -11.56
N VAL A 423 -8.48 -3.77 -10.98
CA VAL A 423 -8.97 -5.00 -11.61
C VAL A 423 -10.49 -4.93 -11.70
N LYS A 424 -11.03 -5.16 -12.89
CA LYS A 424 -12.46 -5.21 -13.19
C LYS A 424 -12.83 -6.65 -13.53
N GLY A 425 -13.72 -7.24 -12.75
CA GLY A 425 -14.30 -8.55 -13.02
C GLY A 425 -15.58 -8.49 -13.85
N PRO A 426 -16.31 -9.62 -13.99
CA PRO A 426 -17.55 -9.70 -14.76
C PRO A 426 -18.64 -8.78 -14.20
N GLU A 427 -19.57 -8.32 -15.04
CA GLU A 427 -20.58 -7.31 -14.65
C GLU A 427 -21.47 -7.73 -13.46
N ASP A 428 -21.71 -9.02 -13.29
CA ASP A 428 -22.55 -9.59 -12.23
C ASP A 428 -21.77 -9.95 -10.95
N LEU A 429 -20.45 -9.69 -10.93
CA LEU A 429 -19.59 -9.96 -9.78
C LEU A 429 -19.92 -9.00 -8.61
N ASP A 430 -20.10 -9.56 -7.42
CA ASP A 430 -20.12 -8.78 -6.17
C ASP A 430 -18.77 -8.90 -5.46
N VAL A 431 -17.91 -7.91 -5.66
CA VAL A 431 -16.56 -7.88 -5.07
C VAL A 431 -16.60 -7.91 -3.54
N LYS A 432 -17.63 -7.36 -2.88
CA LYS A 432 -17.70 -7.44 -1.41
C LYS A 432 -17.87 -8.88 -0.93
N TYR A 433 -18.69 -9.63 -1.65
CA TYR A 433 -18.87 -11.06 -1.38
C TYR A 433 -17.58 -11.83 -1.70
N VAL A 434 -16.99 -11.61 -2.88
CA VAL A 434 -15.74 -12.26 -3.30
C VAL A 434 -14.60 -11.96 -2.33
N ALA A 435 -14.42 -10.71 -1.89
CA ALA A 435 -13.40 -10.34 -0.92
C ALA A 435 -13.61 -11.06 0.43
N GLY A 436 -14.86 -11.29 0.83
CA GLY A 436 -15.20 -12.08 2.02
C GLY A 436 -14.81 -13.56 1.88
N GLU A 437 -15.11 -14.18 0.74
CA GLU A 437 -14.71 -15.58 0.47
C GLU A 437 -13.20 -15.74 0.27
N ALA A 438 -12.57 -14.81 -0.45
CA ALA A 438 -11.14 -14.73 -0.66
C ALA A 438 -10.38 -14.69 0.68
N ALA A 439 -10.84 -13.85 1.61
CA ALA A 439 -10.26 -13.76 2.94
C ALA A 439 -10.30 -15.11 3.68
N ARG A 440 -11.37 -15.92 3.51
CA ARG A 440 -11.44 -17.27 4.11
C ARG A 440 -10.44 -18.25 3.51
N ARG A 441 -10.01 -18.03 2.27
CA ARG A 441 -8.93 -18.77 1.60
C ARG A 441 -7.54 -18.18 1.84
N GLY A 442 -7.42 -17.14 2.67
CA GLY A 442 -6.14 -16.50 2.97
C GLY A 442 -5.72 -15.42 1.96
N ILE A 443 -6.62 -14.98 1.09
CA ILE A 443 -6.37 -13.96 0.06
C ILE A 443 -7.04 -12.65 0.49
N LEU A 444 -6.28 -11.56 0.58
CA LEU A 444 -6.84 -10.24 0.81
C LEU A 444 -6.82 -9.43 -0.49
N ILE A 445 -8.00 -9.00 -0.93
CA ILE A 445 -8.19 -8.03 -2.02
C ILE A 445 -9.00 -6.85 -1.48
N GLU A 446 -8.94 -5.71 -2.17
CA GLU A 446 -9.54 -4.47 -1.70
C GLU A 446 -10.76 -4.05 -2.56
N PRO A 447 -11.98 -4.07 -2.00
CA PRO A 447 -13.17 -3.51 -2.65
C PRO A 447 -13.06 -1.99 -2.84
N VAL A 448 -13.57 -1.47 -3.96
CA VAL A 448 -13.33 -0.07 -4.35
C VAL A 448 -14.46 0.89 -3.99
N ASP A 449 -15.59 0.40 -3.50
CA ASP A 449 -16.79 1.21 -3.29
C ASP A 449 -16.57 2.41 -2.36
N HIS A 450 -15.67 2.25 -1.40
CA HIS A 450 -15.33 3.30 -0.46
C HIS A 450 -14.60 4.49 -1.12
N TYR A 451 -14.01 4.33 -2.32
CA TYR A 451 -13.40 5.41 -3.10
C TYR A 451 -14.41 6.30 -3.85
N TYR A 452 -15.67 5.87 -3.96
CA TYR A 452 -16.70 6.63 -4.68
C TYR A 452 -17.50 7.56 -3.75
N ALA A 453 -17.71 8.80 -4.21
CA ALA A 453 -18.77 9.74 -3.89
C ALA A 453 -20.16 9.16 -3.89
N THR A 454 -20.47 8.60 -5.05
CA THR A 454 -21.85 8.38 -5.49
C THR A 454 -22.28 6.95 -5.19
N ALA A 455 -23.58 6.72 -5.14
CA ALA A 455 -24.14 5.38 -4.96
C ALA A 455 -23.88 4.44 -6.17
N ASN A 456 -23.29 4.96 -7.25
CA ASN A 456 -23.04 4.25 -8.50
C ASN A 456 -21.65 3.59 -8.56
N ALA A 457 -21.05 3.28 -7.39
CA ALA A 457 -19.79 2.58 -7.34
C ALA A 457 -19.88 1.22 -8.09
N PRO A 458 -18.90 0.86 -8.93
CA PRO A 458 -18.87 -0.43 -9.60
C PRO A 458 -18.77 -1.54 -8.55
N ARG A 459 -19.64 -2.55 -8.69
CA ARG A 459 -19.67 -3.72 -7.77
C ARG A 459 -18.66 -4.78 -8.14
N ASN A 460 -18.14 -4.74 -9.37
CA ASN A 460 -17.26 -5.72 -9.98
C ASN A 460 -15.78 -5.29 -10.01
N CYS A 461 -15.42 -4.14 -9.42
CA CYS A 461 -14.02 -3.67 -9.40
C CYS A 461 -13.37 -3.87 -8.02
N PHE A 462 -12.09 -4.24 -8.02
CA PHE A 462 -11.25 -4.41 -6.83
C PHE A 462 -9.82 -3.97 -7.12
N ARG A 463 -9.04 -3.74 -6.06
CA ARG A 463 -7.61 -3.45 -6.14
C ARG A 463 -6.79 -4.59 -5.59
N MET A 464 -5.61 -4.77 -6.18
CA MET A 464 -4.60 -5.72 -5.71
C MET A 464 -3.28 -4.98 -5.52
N GLY A 465 -2.88 -4.77 -4.27
CA GLY A 465 -1.62 -4.12 -3.90
C GLY A 465 -0.42 -5.06 -3.91
N VAL A 466 0.75 -4.53 -4.25
CA VAL A 466 2.03 -5.29 -4.30
C VAL A 466 3.02 -4.90 -3.20
N THR A 467 2.68 -3.91 -2.37
CA THR A 467 3.57 -3.44 -1.28
C THR A 467 3.85 -4.51 -0.23
N SER A 468 2.90 -5.41 -0.02
CA SER A 468 2.81 -6.21 1.21
C SER A 468 2.93 -7.72 1.00
N ILE A 469 2.79 -8.16 -0.25
CA ILE A 469 2.91 -9.58 -0.63
C ILE A 469 4.33 -9.90 -1.12
N PRO A 470 4.95 -10.99 -0.65
CA PRO A 470 6.22 -11.50 -1.20
C PRO A 470 6.10 -11.90 -2.67
N HIS A 471 7.17 -11.70 -3.47
CA HIS A 471 7.15 -11.98 -4.91
C HIS A 471 6.79 -13.43 -5.25
N ASP A 472 7.34 -14.38 -4.49
CA ASP A 472 7.11 -15.82 -4.61
C ASP A 472 5.67 -16.24 -4.26
N ALA A 473 4.97 -15.48 -3.42
CA ALA A 473 3.58 -15.76 -3.05
C ALA A 473 2.55 -15.25 -4.08
N ILE A 474 2.95 -14.38 -5.02
CA ILE A 474 2.02 -13.74 -5.96
C ILE A 474 1.35 -14.76 -6.89
N ARG A 475 2.13 -15.67 -7.48
CA ARG A 475 1.62 -16.69 -8.40
C ARG A 475 0.56 -17.55 -7.71
N ASP A 476 0.91 -18.12 -6.57
CA ASP A 476 0.03 -19.02 -5.82
C ASP A 476 -1.21 -18.28 -5.29
N GLY A 477 -1.07 -17.01 -4.90
CA GLY A 477 -2.20 -16.18 -4.49
C GLY A 477 -3.18 -15.90 -5.62
N VAL A 478 -2.71 -15.71 -6.86
CA VAL A 478 -3.57 -15.54 -8.03
C VAL A 478 -4.21 -16.86 -8.46
N LEU A 479 -3.50 -18.00 -8.39
CA LEU A 479 -4.08 -19.31 -8.62
C LEU A 479 -5.20 -19.61 -7.61
N ALA A 480 -4.97 -19.33 -6.33
CA ALA A 480 -6.00 -19.50 -5.30
C ALA A 480 -7.22 -18.56 -5.53
N LEU A 481 -7.01 -17.38 -6.13
CA LEU A 481 -8.08 -16.48 -6.53
C LEU A 481 -8.84 -17.02 -7.74
N ARG A 482 -8.15 -17.59 -8.73
CA ARG A 482 -8.76 -18.28 -9.88
C ARG A 482 -9.66 -19.41 -9.41
N ASP A 483 -9.16 -20.26 -8.52
CA ASP A 483 -9.94 -21.40 -8.01
C ASP A 483 -11.20 -20.92 -7.27
N LEU A 484 -11.13 -19.77 -6.56
CA LEU A 484 -12.31 -19.14 -6.00
C LEU A 484 -13.29 -18.68 -7.09
N PHE A 485 -12.82 -18.05 -8.16
CA PHE A 485 -13.68 -17.65 -9.27
C PHE A 485 -14.34 -18.85 -9.92
N HIS A 486 -13.62 -19.96 -10.11
CA HIS A 486 -14.16 -21.22 -10.61
C HIS A 486 -15.31 -21.69 -9.72
N ASP A 487 -15.09 -21.83 -8.41
CA ASP A 487 -16.11 -22.28 -7.46
C ASP A 487 -17.34 -21.35 -7.41
N LEU A 488 -17.16 -20.05 -7.64
CA LEU A 488 -18.25 -19.08 -7.64
C LEU A 488 -19.00 -19.00 -8.99
N THR A 489 -18.38 -19.46 -10.08
CA THR A 489 -18.91 -19.33 -11.45
C THR A 489 -19.20 -20.66 -12.14
N GLU A 490 -19.07 -21.79 -11.45
CA GLU A 490 -19.30 -23.15 -11.98
C GLU A 490 -20.62 -23.33 -12.75
N ASN A 491 -21.68 -22.62 -12.34
CA ASN A 491 -22.98 -22.71 -12.99
C ASN A 491 -23.20 -21.70 -14.14
N LYS A 492 -22.21 -20.84 -14.41
CA LYS A 492 -22.30 -19.72 -15.36
C LYS A 492 -21.21 -19.75 -16.44
N THR A 493 -20.04 -20.26 -16.12
CA THR A 493 -18.91 -20.35 -17.05
C THR A 493 -19.08 -21.58 -17.93
N GLU A 494 -18.83 -21.41 -19.24
CA GLU A 494 -18.80 -22.54 -20.18
C GLU A 494 -17.63 -23.47 -19.80
N THR A 495 -17.96 -24.70 -19.46
CA THR A 495 -17.00 -25.80 -19.22
C THR A 495 -16.83 -26.65 -20.47
N PHE A 496 -15.76 -27.44 -20.55
CA PHE A 496 -15.49 -28.32 -21.68
C PHE A 496 -16.69 -29.24 -22.02
N ASP A 497 -17.40 -29.74 -21.00
CA ASP A 497 -18.56 -30.62 -21.18
C ASP A 497 -19.81 -29.89 -21.67
N SER A 498 -19.99 -28.64 -21.23
CA SER A 498 -21.14 -27.80 -21.62
C SER A 498 -20.90 -27.02 -22.92
N ALA A 499 -19.64 -26.97 -23.37
CA ALA A 499 -19.22 -26.16 -24.48
C ALA A 499 -19.79 -26.60 -25.83
N ARG A 500 -20.19 -25.61 -26.63
CA ARG A 500 -20.58 -25.84 -28.04
C ARG A 500 -19.34 -25.99 -28.93
N GLY A 501 -19.53 -26.66 -30.07
CA GLY A 501 -18.47 -26.89 -31.05
C GLY A 501 -17.90 -28.31 -31.00
N GLU A 502 -17.13 -28.65 -32.03
CA GLU A 502 -16.49 -29.96 -32.16
C GLU A 502 -15.23 -30.05 -31.29
N HIS A 503 -15.03 -31.18 -30.60
CA HIS A 503 -13.76 -31.46 -29.90
C HIS A 503 -12.70 -31.87 -30.94
N LEU A 504 -11.59 -31.15 -30.97
CA LEU A 504 -10.48 -31.43 -31.86
C LEU A 504 -9.49 -32.39 -31.18
N THR A 505 -9.20 -33.50 -31.84
CA THR A 505 -8.24 -34.52 -31.34
C THR A 505 -7.22 -34.89 -32.42
N GLY A 506 -6.09 -35.47 -32.00
CA GLY A 506 -5.04 -36.01 -32.86
C GLY A 506 -4.70 -35.15 -34.10
N ALA A 507 -4.95 -35.71 -35.28
CA ALA A 507 -4.62 -35.06 -36.55
C ALA A 507 -5.47 -33.80 -36.82
N ALA A 508 -6.76 -33.80 -36.43
CA ALA A 508 -7.64 -32.65 -36.63
C ALA A 508 -7.21 -31.47 -35.77
N LEU A 509 -6.76 -31.73 -34.55
CA LEU A 509 -6.15 -30.73 -33.68
C LEU A 509 -4.88 -30.15 -34.30
N ARG A 510 -4.00 -31.02 -34.82
CA ARG A 510 -2.75 -30.56 -35.47
C ARG A 510 -3.03 -29.69 -36.68
N GLU A 511 -3.98 -30.07 -37.54
CA GLU A 511 -4.37 -29.32 -38.73
C GLU A 511 -4.98 -27.96 -38.38
N ALA A 512 -5.73 -27.88 -37.27
CA ALA A 512 -6.34 -26.62 -36.83
C ALA A 512 -5.33 -25.63 -36.22
N LEU A 513 -4.21 -26.13 -35.67
CA LEU A 513 -3.20 -25.31 -34.98
C LEU A 513 -1.99 -24.97 -35.85
N ALA A 514 -1.45 -25.95 -36.58
CA ALA A 514 -0.18 -25.80 -37.28
C ALA A 514 -0.24 -24.76 -38.41
N GLY A 515 0.76 -23.88 -38.45
CA GLY A 515 0.87 -22.78 -39.41
C GLY A 515 -0.16 -21.66 -39.21
N GLN A 516 -0.87 -21.63 -38.07
CA GLN A 516 -1.81 -20.56 -37.74
C GLN A 516 -1.14 -19.47 -36.91
N VAL A 517 -1.62 -18.24 -37.10
CA VAL A 517 -1.42 -17.13 -36.18
C VAL A 517 -2.71 -16.96 -35.40
N MET A 518 -2.62 -17.17 -34.09
CA MET A 518 -3.71 -16.95 -33.17
C MET A 518 -3.68 -15.50 -32.66
N VAL A 519 -4.82 -14.82 -32.76
CA VAL A 519 -4.99 -13.46 -32.23
C VAL A 519 -5.89 -13.52 -30.99
N SER A 520 -5.45 -12.88 -29.90
CA SER A 520 -6.22 -12.68 -28.66
C SER A 520 -5.93 -11.30 -28.09
N ILE A 521 -6.67 -10.91 -27.04
CA ILE A 521 -6.45 -9.70 -26.26
C ILE A 521 -5.93 -10.13 -24.89
N ILE A 522 -4.82 -9.56 -24.45
CA ILE A 522 -4.33 -9.78 -23.08
C ILE A 522 -5.17 -8.97 -22.09
N ALA A 523 -5.08 -9.29 -20.80
CA ALA A 523 -5.93 -8.69 -19.76
C ALA A 523 -5.80 -7.16 -19.63
N TYR A 524 -4.87 -6.52 -20.33
CA TYR A 524 -4.68 -5.06 -20.40
C TYR A 524 -5.40 -4.39 -21.59
N GLY A 525 -6.10 -5.15 -22.42
CA GLY A 525 -6.73 -4.64 -23.65
C GLY A 525 -5.79 -4.61 -24.87
N ASP A 526 -4.51 -4.97 -24.71
CA ASP A 526 -3.56 -4.98 -25.82
C ASP A 526 -3.73 -6.23 -26.72
N PRO A 527 -3.43 -6.13 -28.03
CA PRO A 527 -3.39 -7.31 -28.89
C PRO A 527 -2.22 -8.22 -28.55
N CYS A 528 -2.45 -9.53 -28.66
CA CYS A 528 -1.45 -10.58 -28.57
C CYS A 528 -1.59 -11.54 -29.74
N THR A 529 -0.45 -11.85 -30.36
CA THR A 529 -0.35 -12.81 -31.47
C THR A 529 0.54 -13.97 -31.06
N ILE A 530 0.06 -15.19 -31.28
CA ILE A 530 0.81 -16.42 -31.08
C ILE A 530 0.91 -17.12 -32.45
N GLU A 531 2.11 -17.13 -33.02
CA GLU A 531 2.41 -17.87 -34.23
C GLU A 531 2.77 -19.32 -33.86
N ILE A 532 2.01 -20.27 -34.42
CA ILE A 532 2.16 -21.71 -34.19
C ILE A 532 2.85 -22.32 -35.41
N CYS A 533 4.16 -22.57 -35.32
CA CYS A 533 4.95 -23.06 -36.43
C CYS A 533 4.77 -24.57 -36.64
N ASP A 534 4.84 -25.02 -37.90
CA ASP A 534 4.73 -26.44 -38.27
C ASP A 534 5.81 -27.34 -37.65
N ASP A 535 6.96 -26.75 -37.33
CA ASP A 535 8.13 -27.42 -36.74
C ASP A 535 8.00 -27.66 -35.23
N GLY A 536 6.89 -27.25 -34.62
CA GLY A 536 6.65 -27.39 -33.18
C GLY A 536 7.11 -26.18 -32.37
N SER A 537 7.61 -25.11 -32.99
CA SER A 537 7.95 -23.86 -32.28
C SER A 537 6.76 -22.92 -32.14
N LEU A 538 6.82 -22.05 -31.12
CA LEU A 538 5.88 -20.95 -30.89
C LEU A 538 6.60 -19.62 -30.88
N VAL A 539 5.98 -18.59 -31.46
CA VAL A 539 6.47 -17.20 -31.36
C VAL A 539 5.34 -16.31 -30.87
N GLY A 540 5.48 -15.78 -29.65
CA GLY A 540 4.53 -14.88 -29.03
C GLY A 540 4.97 -13.42 -29.16
N LYS A 541 4.01 -12.53 -29.45
CA LYS A 541 4.20 -11.07 -29.41
C LYS A 541 2.99 -10.43 -28.75
N ALA A 542 3.21 -9.56 -27.79
CA ALA A 542 2.16 -8.85 -27.07
C ALA A 542 2.44 -7.33 -27.03
N GLY A 543 1.37 -6.53 -27.06
CA GLY A 543 1.43 -5.07 -27.04
C GLY A 543 1.40 -4.41 -28.43
N TYR A 544 0.98 -3.14 -28.50
CA TYR A 544 0.84 -2.37 -29.75
C TYR A 544 2.15 -2.15 -30.53
N ALA A 545 3.33 -2.39 -29.91
CA ALA A 545 4.64 -2.34 -30.56
C ALA A 545 5.46 -3.65 -30.45
N ALA A 546 4.82 -4.77 -30.09
CA ALA A 546 5.48 -6.07 -29.87
C ALA A 546 6.66 -5.98 -28.89
N GLU A 547 6.47 -5.23 -27.81
CA GLU A 547 7.47 -4.93 -26.78
C GLU A 547 7.77 -6.14 -25.90
N ASP A 548 6.77 -7.01 -25.69
CA ASP A 548 6.94 -8.30 -25.03
C ASP A 548 6.92 -9.43 -26.07
N ARG A 549 7.96 -10.25 -26.05
CA ARG A 549 8.16 -11.37 -26.99
C ARG A 549 8.66 -12.57 -26.24
N ASP A 550 8.18 -13.73 -26.64
CA ASP A 550 8.68 -14.99 -26.15
C ASP A 550 8.67 -16.05 -27.22
N GLN A 551 9.48 -17.08 -26.99
CA GLN A 551 9.54 -18.26 -27.83
C GLN A 551 9.25 -19.49 -26.99
N GLY A 552 8.58 -20.45 -27.60
CA GLY A 552 8.15 -21.67 -26.94
C GLY A 552 8.14 -22.85 -27.87
N GLN A 553 7.59 -23.95 -27.37
CA GLN A 553 7.35 -25.18 -28.11
C GLN A 553 5.93 -25.64 -27.87
N TRP A 554 5.39 -26.36 -28.85
CA TRP A 554 4.10 -27.01 -28.74
C TRP A 554 4.14 -28.42 -29.31
N TRP A 555 3.30 -29.27 -28.75
CA TRP A 555 3.11 -30.65 -29.21
C TRP A 555 1.68 -31.11 -28.91
N ILE A 556 1.34 -32.29 -29.42
CA ILE A 556 0.08 -32.97 -29.11
C ILE A 556 0.44 -34.30 -28.46
N GLU A 557 -0.13 -34.53 -27.29
CA GLU A 557 0.05 -35.75 -26.50
C GLU A 557 -1.29 -36.08 -25.84
N GLU A 558 -1.71 -37.34 -25.97
CA GLU A 558 -3.01 -37.83 -25.48
C GLU A 558 -4.21 -36.99 -25.97
N ASP A 559 -4.22 -36.65 -27.26
CA ASP A 559 -5.23 -35.81 -27.91
C ASP A 559 -5.37 -34.37 -27.37
N ARG A 560 -4.51 -33.96 -26.44
CA ARG A 560 -4.47 -32.62 -25.87
C ARG A 560 -3.37 -31.77 -26.50
N TRP A 561 -3.60 -30.46 -26.58
CA TRP A 561 -2.59 -29.50 -27.00
C TRP A 561 -1.71 -29.14 -25.82
N HIS A 562 -0.41 -29.38 -25.95
CA HIS A 562 0.59 -28.97 -24.98
C HIS A 562 1.36 -27.78 -25.52
N ARG A 563 1.57 -26.77 -24.68
CA ARG A 563 2.40 -25.61 -25.02
C ARG A 563 3.26 -25.19 -23.85
N GLN A 564 4.52 -24.93 -24.12
CA GLN A 564 5.48 -24.46 -23.13
C GLN A 564 6.24 -23.27 -23.69
N TRP A 565 6.19 -22.17 -22.96
CA TRP A 565 6.92 -20.95 -23.28
C TRP A 565 8.30 -20.93 -22.63
N GLY A 566 9.20 -20.05 -23.08
CA GLY A 566 10.50 -19.87 -22.45
C GLY A 566 10.42 -19.02 -21.17
N ARG A 567 9.52 -18.04 -21.13
CA ARG A 567 9.36 -17.05 -20.06
C ARG A 567 7.90 -16.79 -19.68
N TRP A 568 7.00 -16.75 -20.67
CA TRP A 568 5.57 -16.59 -20.47
C TRP A 568 5.01 -17.77 -19.68
N ALA A 569 3.97 -17.54 -18.88
CA ALA A 569 3.39 -18.53 -17.96
C ALA A 569 4.45 -19.28 -17.10
N TRP A 570 5.51 -18.58 -16.66
CA TRP A 570 6.61 -19.16 -15.88
C TRP A 570 7.36 -20.34 -16.55
N GLY A 571 7.21 -20.48 -17.87
CA GLY A 571 7.75 -21.62 -18.62
C GLY A 571 7.10 -22.95 -18.25
N GLU A 572 5.90 -22.91 -17.69
CA GLU A 572 5.11 -24.10 -17.40
C GLU A 572 4.54 -24.69 -18.69
N THR A 573 4.41 -26.01 -18.70
CA THR A 573 3.68 -26.70 -19.75
C THR A 573 2.19 -26.54 -19.47
N GLY A 574 1.51 -25.77 -20.29
CA GLY A 574 0.06 -25.73 -20.30
C GLY A 574 -0.49 -26.86 -21.16
N ILE A 575 -1.54 -27.51 -20.66
CA ILE A 575 -2.20 -28.65 -21.29
C ILE A 575 -3.65 -28.26 -21.53
N TYR A 576 -4.13 -28.40 -22.77
CA TYR A 576 -5.42 -27.89 -23.17
C TYR A 576 -6.23 -28.87 -24.01
N ASP A 577 -7.49 -29.00 -23.67
CA ASP A 577 -8.52 -29.52 -24.57
C ASP A 577 -9.04 -28.39 -25.46
N VAL A 578 -9.26 -28.67 -26.74
CA VAL A 578 -9.60 -27.62 -27.73
C VAL A 578 -10.91 -27.95 -28.43
N ARG A 579 -11.88 -27.02 -28.34
CA ARG A 579 -13.10 -27.08 -29.15
C ARG A 579 -13.14 -26.00 -30.20
N ARG A 580 -13.75 -26.32 -31.34
CA ARG A 580 -13.97 -25.39 -32.44
C ARG A 580 -15.45 -25.07 -32.60
N GLU A 581 -15.81 -23.80 -32.46
CA GLU A 581 -17.14 -23.27 -32.78
C GLU A 581 -17.01 -22.26 -33.93
N GLY A 582 -17.32 -22.70 -35.15
CA GLY A 582 -17.12 -21.88 -36.36
C GLY A 582 -15.63 -21.58 -36.60
N ASN A 583 -15.24 -20.31 -36.48
CA ASN A 583 -13.84 -19.87 -36.60
C ASN A 583 -13.20 -19.53 -35.25
N ILE A 584 -13.81 -19.89 -34.13
CA ILE A 584 -13.26 -19.66 -32.79
C ILE A 584 -12.74 -20.99 -32.24
N LEU A 585 -11.49 -20.99 -31.79
CA LEU A 585 -10.90 -22.06 -31.01
C LEU A 585 -11.00 -21.70 -29.53
N LYS A 586 -11.67 -22.55 -28.76
CA LYS A 586 -11.84 -22.43 -27.31
C LYS A 586 -10.87 -23.40 -26.63
N LEU A 587 -10.07 -22.89 -25.70
CA LEU A 587 -9.13 -23.70 -24.92
C LEU A 587 -9.70 -23.94 -23.53
N PHE A 588 -9.63 -25.19 -23.09
CA PHE A 588 -10.01 -25.60 -21.75
C PHE A 588 -8.80 -26.16 -21.02
N ASP A 589 -8.64 -25.84 -19.73
CA ASP A 589 -7.60 -26.44 -18.91
C ASP A 589 -7.91 -27.91 -18.53
N GLU A 590 -7.02 -28.55 -17.77
CA GLU A 590 -7.15 -29.95 -17.38
C GLU A 590 -8.37 -30.24 -16.50
N ASP A 591 -8.90 -29.22 -15.82
CA ASP A 591 -10.10 -29.30 -14.99
C ASP A 591 -11.38 -28.98 -15.82
N GLY A 592 -11.22 -28.71 -17.12
CA GLY A 592 -12.30 -28.45 -18.07
C GLY A 592 -12.81 -27.00 -18.06
N TRP A 593 -12.07 -26.04 -17.48
CA TRP A 593 -12.47 -24.63 -17.46
C TRP A 593 -12.00 -23.90 -18.71
N LEU A 594 -12.87 -23.08 -19.30
CA LEU A 594 -12.51 -22.21 -20.41
C LEU A 594 -11.48 -21.17 -19.94
N ILE A 595 -10.32 -21.15 -20.58
CA ILE A 595 -9.22 -20.24 -20.22
C ILE A 595 -8.94 -19.16 -21.28
N ASP A 596 -9.25 -19.42 -22.55
CA ASP A 596 -8.95 -18.51 -23.66
C ASP A 596 -9.76 -18.84 -24.92
N ARG A 597 -9.86 -17.86 -25.81
CA ARG A 597 -10.49 -17.97 -27.12
C ARG A 597 -9.61 -17.33 -28.17
N TYR A 598 -9.31 -18.08 -29.23
CA TYR A 598 -8.51 -17.59 -30.35
C TYR A 598 -9.29 -17.60 -31.65
N ILE A 599 -8.95 -16.64 -32.50
CA ILE A 599 -9.36 -16.63 -33.89
C ILE A 599 -8.11 -16.96 -34.73
N PRO A 600 -8.05 -18.13 -35.38
CA PRO A 600 -6.91 -18.51 -36.21
C PRO A 600 -6.94 -17.72 -37.53
N GLN A 601 -5.78 -17.20 -37.91
CA GLN A 601 -5.53 -16.49 -39.17
C GLN A 601 -4.28 -17.07 -39.84
N ARG A 602 -4.23 -17.01 -41.18
CA ARG A 602 -3.05 -17.44 -41.96
C ARG A 602 -2.06 -16.31 -42.22
N ASP A 603 -2.46 -15.07 -42.00
CA ASP A 603 -1.62 -13.88 -42.15
C ASP A 603 -1.17 -13.35 -40.78
N SER A 604 0.02 -12.78 -40.72
CA SER A 604 0.67 -12.35 -39.47
C SER A 604 0.26 -10.96 -38.97
N GLU A 605 -0.57 -10.22 -39.72
CA GLU A 605 -1.03 -8.89 -39.31
C GLU A 605 -2.42 -8.99 -38.66
N PRO A 606 -2.56 -8.58 -37.39
CA PRO A 606 -3.84 -8.65 -36.68
C PRO A 606 -4.84 -7.66 -37.28
N ASP A 607 -6.01 -8.14 -37.70
CA ASP A 607 -7.17 -7.27 -37.99
C ASP A 607 -7.75 -6.74 -36.66
N PRO A 608 -7.66 -5.43 -36.38
CA PRO A 608 -8.12 -4.85 -35.11
C PRO A 608 -9.63 -4.98 -34.90
N GLN A 609 -10.44 -5.16 -35.95
CA GLN A 609 -11.89 -5.36 -35.80
C GLN A 609 -12.23 -6.74 -35.23
N ILE A 610 -11.39 -7.74 -35.48
CA ILE A 610 -11.62 -9.14 -35.08
C ILE A 610 -11.41 -9.33 -33.56
N ALA A 611 -10.44 -8.62 -32.97
CA ALA A 611 -10.15 -8.67 -31.55
C ALA A 611 -11.35 -8.18 -30.68
N SER A 612 -12.09 -7.17 -31.15
CA SER A 612 -13.25 -6.61 -30.45
C SER A 612 -14.46 -7.56 -30.35
N GLY A 613 -14.52 -8.60 -31.18
CA GLY A 613 -15.58 -9.61 -31.15
C GLY A 613 -15.37 -10.72 -30.10
N LEU A 614 -14.18 -10.82 -29.49
CA LEU A 614 -13.87 -11.83 -28.48
C LEU A 614 -14.36 -11.44 -27.07
N THR A 615 -14.52 -10.14 -26.79
CA THR A 615 -14.94 -9.59 -25.50
C THR A 615 -16.45 -9.51 -25.29
N THR A 616 -17.27 -9.72 -26.34
CA THR A 616 -18.72 -9.49 -26.33
C THR A 616 -19.58 -10.76 -26.37
N ALA A 617 -18.99 -11.96 -26.25
CA ALA A 617 -19.68 -13.25 -26.40
C ALA A 617 -19.72 -14.12 -25.14
#